data_AF-A0A815QDY1-F1
#
_entry.id   AF-A0A815QDY1-F1
#
_cell.length_a   1.000
_cell.length_b   1.000
_cell.length_c   1.000
_cell.angle_alpha   90.00
_cell.angle_beta   90.00
_cell.angle_gamma   90.00
#
_symmetry.space_group_name_H-M   'P 1'
#
loop_
_entity.id
_entity.type
_entity.pdbx_description
1 polymer ?
#
loop_
_entity_poly.entity_id
_entity_poly.type
_entity_poly.pdbx_seq_one_letter_code
_entity_poly.pdbx_strand_id
1 'polypeptide(L)'
;MQQYETQILAFTSLIGWGNMLFFITPFQFTGPFVIMIYKMLFNDVLRFFIIYIIFLVGFAQSFCILFNGYGLEGYMSSIKLCFLGLLGDFDLDYYIGGEYPLTSVILLIFYVVLITILLLNLLIAMMGDTYTDVKRSAKKLWHLERARIALQIQNSMPTSKRLSSFKKYWVNIGDERCMQVEEKVNNKQFQTTDDEANND
;
A
#
# COMPACT_ATOMS: atom_id res chain seq x y z
N MET A 1 -23.15 -2.70 26.56
CA MET A 1 -22.46 -3.95 26.18
C MET A 1 -22.61 -4.19 24.67
N GLN A 2 -23.82 -4.45 24.17
CA GLN A 2 -24.07 -4.78 22.75
C GLN A 2 -23.64 -3.69 21.73
N GLN A 3 -23.71 -2.40 22.07
CA GLN A 3 -23.24 -1.32 21.17
C GLN A 3 -21.71 -1.34 20.97
N TYR A 4 -20.92 -1.63 22.01
CA TYR A 4 -19.47 -1.72 21.90
C TYR A 4 -19.05 -2.99 21.14
N GLU A 5 -19.78 -4.10 21.32
CA GLU A 5 -19.56 -5.34 20.56
C GLU A 5 -19.75 -5.11 19.06
N THR A 6 -20.84 -4.46 18.65
CA THR A 6 -21.07 -4.14 17.23
C THR A 6 -19.99 -3.23 16.65
N GLN A 7 -19.52 -2.24 17.41
CA GLN A 7 -18.42 -1.36 16.98
C GLN A 7 -17.12 -2.15 16.75
N ILE A 8 -16.74 -3.01 17.71
CA ILE A 8 -15.53 -3.83 17.60
C ILE A 8 -15.65 -4.82 16.44
N LEU A 9 -16.81 -5.44 16.24
CA LEU A 9 -17.07 -6.34 15.12
C LEU A 9 -16.96 -5.63 13.78
N ALA A 10 -17.45 -4.40 13.66
CA ALA A 10 -17.33 -3.60 12.45
C ALA A 10 -15.85 -3.34 12.09
N PHE A 11 -15.06 -2.83 13.05
CA PHE A 11 -13.62 -2.59 12.83
C PHE A 11 -12.86 -3.89 12.52
N THR A 12 -13.16 -4.96 13.25
CA THR A 12 -12.50 -6.27 13.05
C THR A 12 -12.82 -6.83 11.67
N SER A 13 -14.06 -6.69 11.19
CA SER A 13 -14.44 -7.17 9.85
C SER A 13 -13.69 -6.43 8.75
N LEU A 14 -13.54 -5.10 8.88
CA LEU A 14 -12.80 -4.28 7.92
C LEU A 14 -11.31 -4.65 7.88
N ILE A 15 -10.69 -4.82 9.06
CA ILE A 15 -9.30 -5.27 9.17
C ILE A 15 -9.14 -6.68 8.58
N GLY A 16 -10.12 -7.57 8.82
CA GLY A 16 -10.16 -8.92 8.27
C GLY A 16 -10.11 -8.92 6.73
N TRP A 17 -10.93 -8.08 6.09
CA TRP A 17 -10.89 -7.90 4.63
C TRP A 17 -9.56 -7.30 4.15
N GLY A 18 -8.99 -6.34 4.88
CA GLY A 18 -7.64 -5.82 4.59
C GLY A 18 -6.55 -6.91 4.65
N ASN A 19 -6.66 -7.82 5.61
CA ASN A 19 -5.75 -8.96 5.75
C ASN A 19 -5.89 -10.01 4.64
N MET A 20 -6.97 -9.99 3.85
CA MET A 20 -7.09 -10.87 2.66
C MET A 20 -5.99 -10.61 1.64
N LEU A 21 -5.50 -9.37 1.56
CA LEU A 21 -4.36 -9.01 0.69
C LEU A 21 -3.07 -9.75 1.08
N PHE A 22 -2.87 -10.00 2.39
CA PHE A 22 -1.74 -10.82 2.85
C PHE A 22 -1.87 -12.26 2.35
N PHE A 23 -3.07 -12.85 2.41
CA PHE A 23 -3.30 -14.24 1.96
C PHE A 23 -3.11 -14.45 0.46
N ILE A 24 -3.27 -13.41 -0.37
CA ILE A 24 -3.03 -13.50 -1.82
C ILE A 24 -1.57 -13.20 -2.23
N THR A 25 -0.72 -12.80 -1.27
CA THR A 25 0.70 -12.46 -1.51
C THR A 25 1.54 -13.66 -2.02
N PRO A 26 1.32 -14.91 -1.58
CA PRO A 26 2.11 -16.06 -2.04
C PRO A 26 1.93 -16.42 -3.52
N PHE A 27 0.85 -15.98 -4.16
CA PHE A 27 0.59 -16.30 -5.56
C PHE A 27 1.47 -15.47 -6.51
N GLN A 28 1.93 -16.11 -7.58
CA GLN A 28 2.85 -15.49 -8.54
C GLN A 28 2.23 -14.39 -9.41
N PHE A 29 0.92 -14.44 -9.60
CA PHE A 29 0.21 -13.46 -10.40
C PHE A 29 -0.04 -12.18 -9.61
N THR A 30 -0.50 -12.29 -8.36
CA THR A 30 -0.92 -11.15 -7.52
C THR A 30 0.14 -10.66 -6.54
N GLY A 31 1.07 -11.51 -6.11
CA GLY A 31 2.01 -11.21 -5.03
C GLY A 31 2.90 -9.99 -5.27
N PRO A 32 3.62 -9.88 -6.40
CA PRO A 32 4.44 -8.70 -6.68
C PRO A 32 3.65 -7.40 -6.71
N PHE A 33 2.41 -7.44 -7.20
CA PHE A 33 1.52 -6.28 -7.26
C PHE A 33 1.07 -5.83 -5.85
N VAL A 34 0.69 -6.78 -4.99
CA VAL A 34 0.30 -6.50 -3.61
C VAL A 34 1.46 -5.89 -2.82
N ILE A 35 2.67 -6.43 -2.97
CA ILE A 35 3.88 -5.89 -2.32
C ILE A 35 4.18 -4.46 -2.80
N MET A 36 3.95 -4.19 -4.08
CA MET A 36 4.11 -2.85 -4.64
C MET A 36 3.10 -1.86 -4.03
N ILE A 37 1.82 -2.24 -3.93
CA ILE A 37 0.77 -1.43 -3.28
C ILE A 37 1.14 -1.14 -1.82
N TYR A 38 1.51 -2.16 -1.04
CA TYR A 38 1.86 -1.95 0.36
C TYR A 38 3.03 -0.98 0.50
N LYS A 39 4.08 -1.14 -0.32
CA LYS A 39 5.26 -0.28 -0.24
C LYS A 39 4.95 1.17 -0.62
N MET A 40 4.13 1.40 -1.65
CA MET A 40 3.69 2.74 -2.06
C MET A 40 2.78 3.39 -1.01
N LEU A 41 1.81 2.63 -0.50
CA LEU A 41 0.86 3.13 0.49
C LEU A 41 1.58 3.56 1.79
N PHE A 42 2.51 2.76 2.28
CA PHE A 42 3.21 3.08 3.52
C PHE A 42 4.28 4.17 3.35
N ASN A 43 5.04 4.19 2.25
CA ASN A 43 6.14 5.17 2.12
C ASN A 43 5.70 6.49 1.48
N ASP A 44 4.91 6.44 0.41
CA ASP A 44 4.59 7.64 -0.38
C ASP A 44 3.32 8.31 0.16
N VAL A 45 2.26 7.52 0.38
CA VAL A 45 0.96 8.07 0.83
C VAL A 45 1.02 8.58 2.26
N LEU A 46 1.76 7.94 3.19
CA LEU A 46 1.91 8.48 4.56
C LEU A 46 2.65 9.81 4.58
N ARG A 47 3.74 9.96 3.81
CA ARG A 47 4.47 11.23 3.71
C ARG A 47 3.58 12.33 3.14
N PHE A 48 2.80 12.01 2.11
CA PHE A 48 1.79 12.91 1.56
C PHE A 48 0.73 13.30 2.60
N PHE A 49 0.21 12.33 3.36
CA PHE A 49 -0.83 12.55 4.37
C PHE A 49 -0.37 13.48 5.50
N ILE A 50 0.91 13.43 5.88
CA ILE A 50 1.49 14.36 6.87
C ILE A 50 1.44 15.80 6.37
N ILE A 51 1.87 16.05 5.13
CA ILE A 51 1.83 17.40 4.52
C ILE A 51 0.38 17.89 4.43
N TYR A 52 -0.53 17.01 4.02
CA TYR A 52 -1.96 17.30 3.98
C TYR A 52 -2.53 17.72 5.34
N ILE A 53 -2.21 16.99 6.42
CA ILE A 53 -2.68 17.32 7.78
C ILE A 53 -2.25 18.73 8.19
N ILE A 54 -1.02 19.14 7.88
CA ILE A 54 -0.50 20.47 8.23
C ILE A 54 -1.37 21.57 7.60
N PHE A 55 -1.68 21.44 6.30
CA PHE A 55 -2.55 22.39 5.61
C PHE A 55 -3.99 22.30 6.13
N LEU A 56 -4.54 21.10 6.29
CA LEU A 56 -5.89 20.90 6.81
C LEU A 56 -6.10 21.58 8.16
N VAL A 57 -5.15 21.43 9.10
CA VAL A 57 -5.19 22.10 10.41
C VAL A 57 -5.13 23.63 10.26
N GLY A 58 -4.24 24.15 9.41
CA GLY A 58 -4.10 25.60 9.19
C GLY A 58 -5.36 26.25 8.59
N PHE A 59 -5.96 25.61 7.59
CA PHE A 59 -7.21 26.06 6.99
C PHE A 59 -8.41 25.87 7.92
N ALA A 60 -8.50 24.74 8.64
CA ALA A 60 -9.53 24.52 9.64
C ALA A 60 -9.50 25.57 10.75
N GLN A 61 -8.31 25.98 11.19
CA GLN A 61 -8.17 27.06 12.17
C GLN A 61 -8.64 28.40 11.61
N SER A 62 -8.28 28.71 10.37
CA SER A 62 -8.69 29.95 9.70
C SER A 62 -10.22 30.03 9.55
N PHE A 63 -10.86 28.93 9.13
CA PHE A 63 -12.32 28.85 9.05
C PHE A 63 -13.00 28.84 10.43
N CYS A 64 -12.38 28.22 11.45
CA CYS A 64 -12.89 28.27 12.82
C CYS A 64 -12.97 29.70 13.34
N ILE A 65 -11.99 30.55 13.02
CA ILE A 65 -11.99 31.96 13.41
C ILE A 65 -13.06 32.73 12.62
N LEU A 66 -13.13 32.51 11.31
CA LEU A 66 -14.01 33.26 10.41
C LEU A 66 -15.50 32.97 10.64
N PHE A 67 -15.81 31.76 11.09
CA PHE A 67 -17.16 31.28 11.29
C PHE A 67 -17.56 31.16 12.76
N ASN A 68 -16.73 31.67 13.66
CA ASN A 68 -17.02 31.69 15.09
C ASN A 68 -18.29 32.52 15.34
N GLY A 69 -19.34 31.88 15.83
CA GLY A 69 -20.64 32.52 16.09
C GLY A 69 -21.66 32.47 14.93
N TYR A 70 -21.32 31.89 13.77
CA TYR A 70 -22.22 31.73 12.62
C TYR A 70 -22.68 30.27 12.40
N GLY A 71 -22.68 29.43 13.45
CA GLY A 71 -23.25 28.08 13.43
C GLY A 71 -22.26 26.90 13.41
N LEU A 72 -20.96 27.13 13.11
CA LEU A 72 -19.91 26.14 13.38
C LEU A 72 -19.23 26.46 14.70
N GLU A 73 -19.80 25.93 15.77
CA GLU A 73 -19.14 25.96 17.07
C GLU A 73 -18.06 24.87 17.13
N GLY A 74 -16.83 25.31 17.40
CA GLY A 74 -15.71 24.44 17.70
C GLY A 74 -14.84 24.03 16.51
N TYR A 75 -13.56 23.87 16.81
CA TYR A 75 -12.51 23.52 15.86
C TYR A 75 -12.75 22.19 15.12
N MET A 76 -13.39 21.21 15.79
CA MET A 76 -13.72 19.92 15.17
C MET A 76 -14.72 20.06 14.02
N SER A 77 -15.65 21.01 14.12
CA SER A 77 -16.65 21.29 13.10
C SER A 77 -15.99 21.90 11.86
N SER A 78 -15.00 22.78 12.05
CA SER A 78 -14.18 23.34 10.96
C SER A 78 -13.26 22.30 10.31
N ILE A 79 -12.71 21.36 11.08
CA ILE A 79 -11.98 20.21 10.54
C ILE A 79 -12.91 19.36 9.65
N LYS A 80 -14.13 19.07 10.11
CA LYS A 80 -15.12 18.34 9.30
C LYS A 80 -15.44 19.09 8.02
N LEU A 81 -15.71 20.39 8.09
CA LEU A 81 -15.97 21.22 6.91
C LEU A 81 -14.82 21.14 5.89
N CYS A 82 -13.57 21.24 6.34
CA CYS A 82 -12.41 21.12 5.46
C CYS A 82 -12.30 19.70 4.86
N PHE A 83 -12.46 18.67 5.69
CA PHE A 83 -12.36 17.27 5.26
C PHE A 83 -13.47 16.87 4.27
N LEU A 84 -14.71 17.32 4.49
CA LEU A 84 -15.81 17.08 3.54
C LEU A 84 -15.62 17.91 2.26
N GLY A 85 -15.12 19.15 2.39
CA GLY A 85 -14.72 19.97 1.25
C GLY A 85 -13.68 19.31 0.35
N LEU A 86 -12.73 18.53 0.90
CA LEU A 86 -11.80 17.72 0.09
C LEU A 86 -12.54 16.74 -0.84
N LEU A 87 -13.64 16.16 -0.37
CA LEU A 87 -14.46 15.22 -1.14
C LEU A 87 -15.37 15.93 -2.17
N GLY A 88 -15.32 17.26 -2.24
CA GLY A 88 -16.14 18.08 -3.13
C GLY A 88 -17.45 18.54 -2.50
N ASP A 89 -17.68 18.27 -1.21
CA ASP A 89 -18.87 18.72 -0.49
C ASP A 89 -18.68 20.14 0.03
N PHE A 90 -19.04 21.13 -0.80
CA PHE A 90 -18.98 22.55 -0.48
C PHE A 90 -20.38 23.13 -0.34
N ASP A 91 -20.78 23.41 0.89
CA ASP A 91 -21.98 24.21 1.16
C ASP A 91 -21.67 25.70 1.04
N LEU A 92 -21.89 26.27 -0.15
CA LEU A 92 -21.61 27.67 -0.45
C LEU A 92 -22.42 28.65 0.39
N ASP A 93 -23.61 28.26 0.86
CA ASP A 93 -24.46 29.10 1.70
C ASP A 93 -23.76 29.41 3.03
N TYR A 94 -22.95 28.46 3.51
CA TYR A 94 -22.13 28.63 4.70
C TYR A 94 -21.01 29.67 4.52
N TYR A 95 -20.38 29.70 3.35
CA TYR A 95 -19.31 30.65 3.05
C TYR A 95 -19.85 32.06 2.76
N ILE A 96 -21.02 32.17 2.14
CA ILE A 96 -21.62 33.47 1.77
C ILE A 96 -22.43 34.08 2.91
N GLY A 97 -22.93 33.27 3.84
CA GLY A 97 -23.76 33.75 4.94
C GLY A 97 -23.02 34.54 6.03
N GLY A 98 -21.72 34.30 6.23
CA GLY A 98 -20.98 34.88 7.35
C GLY A 98 -20.80 36.40 7.31
N GLU A 99 -20.26 36.97 8.40
CA GLU A 99 -19.99 38.41 8.52
C GLU A 99 -19.03 38.95 7.44
N TYR A 100 -18.13 38.09 6.95
CA TYR A 100 -17.10 38.44 5.96
C TYR A 100 -17.14 37.51 4.75
N PRO A 101 -18.16 37.62 3.87
CA PRO A 101 -18.39 36.68 2.77
C PRO A 101 -17.32 36.73 1.68
N LEU A 102 -16.69 37.89 1.48
CA LEU A 102 -15.62 38.03 0.49
C LEU A 102 -14.35 37.29 0.95
N THR A 103 -14.01 37.41 2.24
CA THR A 103 -12.82 36.78 2.83
C THR A 103 -12.96 35.26 2.87
N SER A 104 -14.15 34.74 3.23
CA SER A 104 -14.42 33.30 3.26
C SER A 104 -14.32 32.66 1.87
N VAL A 105 -14.89 33.30 0.84
CA VAL A 105 -14.86 32.79 -0.54
C VAL A 105 -13.45 32.83 -1.12
N ILE A 106 -12.67 33.89 -0.90
CA ILE A 106 -11.27 33.95 -1.34
C ILE A 106 -10.43 32.84 -0.68
N LEU A 107 -10.61 32.65 0.63
CA LEU A 107 -9.88 31.63 1.39
C LEU A 107 -10.28 30.22 0.96
N LEU A 108 -11.55 30.00 0.61
CA LEU A 108 -12.06 28.77 0.01
C LEU A 108 -11.43 28.49 -1.37
N ILE A 109 -11.40 29.47 -2.26
CA ILE A 109 -10.77 29.30 -3.59
C ILE A 109 -9.29 28.95 -3.43
N PHE A 110 -8.59 29.65 -2.53
CA PHE A 110 -7.20 29.38 -2.23
C PHE A 110 -7.01 27.96 -1.67
N TYR A 111 -7.87 27.52 -0.75
CA TYR A 111 -7.89 26.16 -0.21
C TYR A 111 -8.05 25.10 -1.31
N VAL A 112 -9.06 25.26 -2.18
CA VAL A 112 -9.34 24.31 -3.26
C VAL A 112 -8.18 24.21 -4.25
N VAL A 113 -7.64 25.34 -4.69
CA VAL A 113 -6.51 25.37 -5.62
C VAL A 113 -5.27 24.74 -5.00
N LEU A 114 -4.94 25.13 -3.77
CA LEU A 114 -3.77 24.62 -3.05
C LEU A 114 -3.87 23.11 -2.82
N ILE A 115 -5.01 22.62 -2.32
CA ILE A 115 -5.22 21.19 -2.12
C ILE A 115 -5.19 20.41 -3.42
N THR A 116 -5.81 20.92 -4.49
CA THR A 116 -5.81 20.26 -5.80
C THR A 116 -4.37 20.13 -6.34
N ILE A 117 -3.58 21.21 -6.25
CA ILE A 117 -2.16 21.21 -6.63
C ILE A 117 -1.36 20.24 -5.77
N LEU A 118 -1.57 20.22 -4.44
CA LEU A 118 -0.86 19.30 -3.55
C LEU A 118 -1.23 17.84 -3.82
N LEU A 119 -2.53 17.52 -3.91
CA LEU A 119 -3.05 16.18 -4.17
C LEU A 119 -2.53 15.63 -5.50
N LEU A 120 -2.54 16.43 -6.56
CA LEU A 120 -2.07 15.99 -7.87
C LEU A 120 -0.55 15.97 -7.95
N ASN A 121 0.12 17.08 -7.64
CA ASN A 121 1.52 17.27 -8.02
C ASN A 121 2.51 16.55 -7.10
N LEU A 122 2.20 16.40 -5.81
CA LEU A 122 3.08 15.66 -4.89
C LEU A 122 2.81 14.16 -4.93
N LEU A 123 1.55 13.73 -5.09
CA LEU A 123 1.21 12.31 -5.13
C LEU A 123 1.70 11.65 -6.41
N ILE A 124 1.52 12.30 -7.57
CA ILE A 124 1.94 11.74 -8.87
C ILE A 124 3.46 11.72 -8.99
N ALA A 125 4.15 12.77 -8.56
CA ALA A 125 5.62 12.82 -8.63
C ALA A 125 6.29 11.72 -7.80
N MET A 126 5.85 11.55 -6.55
CA MET A 126 6.40 10.51 -5.67
C MET A 126 6.01 9.10 -6.13
N MET A 127 4.75 8.89 -6.55
CA MET A 127 4.34 7.58 -7.06
C MET A 127 5.02 7.24 -8.39
N GLY A 128 5.35 8.21 -9.24
CA GLY A 128 6.06 7.98 -10.51
C GLY A 128 7.45 7.36 -10.29
N ASP A 129 8.26 8.00 -9.45
CA ASP A 129 9.63 7.55 -9.17
C ASP A 129 9.61 6.23 -8.39
N THR A 130 8.85 6.16 -7.28
CA THR A 130 8.75 4.94 -6.47
C THR A 130 8.12 3.78 -7.26
N TYR A 131 7.21 4.02 -8.21
CA TYR A 131 6.63 2.95 -9.04
C TYR A 131 7.68 2.27 -9.91
N THR A 132 8.54 3.03 -10.57
CA THR A 132 9.57 2.44 -11.41
C THR A 132 10.58 1.62 -10.60
N ASP A 133 10.99 2.14 -9.43
CA ASP A 133 11.95 1.48 -8.54
C ASP A 133 11.38 0.25 -7.83
N VAL A 134 10.16 0.36 -7.30
CA VAL A 134 9.48 -0.76 -6.64
C VAL A 134 9.13 -1.82 -7.65
N LYS A 135 8.68 -1.49 -8.86
CA LYS A 135 8.39 -2.48 -9.92
C LYS A 135 9.62 -3.31 -10.27
N ARG A 136 10.80 -2.70 -10.38
CA ARG A 136 12.06 -3.40 -10.66
C ARG A 136 12.46 -4.35 -9.52
N SER A 137 12.17 -3.95 -8.28
CA SER A 137 12.56 -4.70 -7.07
C SER A 137 11.48 -5.67 -6.57
N ALA A 138 10.23 -5.51 -7.00
CA ALA A 138 9.05 -6.21 -6.48
C ALA A 138 9.15 -7.73 -6.66
N LYS A 139 9.68 -8.20 -7.79
CA LYS A 139 9.84 -9.65 -8.03
C LYS A 139 10.82 -10.28 -7.04
N LYS A 140 11.94 -9.61 -6.77
CA LYS A 140 12.94 -10.08 -5.78
C LYS A 140 12.33 -10.08 -4.38
N LEU A 141 11.65 -9.00 -4.01
CA LEU A 141 11.00 -8.86 -2.71
C LEU A 141 9.89 -9.90 -2.52
N TRP A 142 9.14 -10.19 -3.58
CA TRP A 142 8.12 -11.24 -3.62
C TRP A 142 8.70 -12.64 -3.42
N HIS A 143 9.82 -12.97 -4.06
CA HIS A 143 10.50 -14.25 -3.80
C HIS A 143 10.94 -14.38 -2.35
N LEU A 144 11.43 -13.30 -1.73
CA LEU A 144 11.81 -13.26 -0.32
C LEU A 144 10.58 -13.46 0.58
N GLU A 145 9.50 -12.73 0.35
CA GLU A 145 8.27 -12.88 1.15
C GLU A 145 7.67 -14.28 1.02
N ARG A 146 7.70 -14.88 -0.17
CA ARG A 146 7.29 -16.27 -0.36
C ARG A 146 8.14 -17.25 0.43
N ALA A 147 9.46 -17.07 0.40
CA ALA A 147 10.36 -17.90 1.19
C ALA A 147 10.11 -17.75 2.69
N ARG A 148 9.89 -16.52 3.16
CA ARG A 148 9.55 -16.24 4.57
C ARG A 148 8.25 -16.92 4.98
N ILE A 149 7.18 -16.78 4.20
CA ILE A 149 5.88 -17.42 4.49
C ILE A 149 6.04 -18.95 4.49
N ALA A 150 6.76 -19.51 3.52
CA ALA A 150 7.03 -20.95 3.46
C ALA A 150 7.80 -21.45 4.70
N LEU A 151 8.82 -20.72 5.15
CA LEU A 151 9.58 -21.04 6.36
C LEU A 151 8.74 -20.92 7.63
N GLN A 152 7.88 -19.91 7.73
CA GLN A 152 6.96 -19.77 8.86
C GLN A 152 5.98 -20.94 8.94
N ILE A 153 5.41 -21.36 7.80
CA ILE A 153 4.56 -22.55 7.71
C ILE A 153 5.35 -23.80 8.07
N GLN A 154 6.60 -23.92 7.62
CA GLN A 154 7.44 -25.06 7.96
C GLN A 154 7.75 -25.15 9.46
N ASN A 155 7.99 -24.01 10.11
CA ASN A 155 8.26 -23.94 11.53
C ASN A 155 7.03 -24.23 12.40
N SER A 156 5.81 -23.96 11.90
CA SER A 156 4.57 -24.31 12.61
C SER A 156 4.14 -25.77 12.41
N MET A 157 4.78 -26.52 11.50
CA MET A 157 4.47 -27.93 11.26
C MET A 157 5.11 -28.88 12.29
N PRO A 158 4.42 -30.00 12.63
CA PRO A 158 4.99 -31.05 13.48
C PRO A 158 6.27 -31.66 12.91
N THR A 159 7.22 -32.01 13.77
CA THR A 159 8.53 -32.58 13.42
C THR A 159 8.44 -33.81 12.51
N SER A 160 7.40 -34.63 12.67
CA SER A 160 7.17 -35.83 11.84
C SER A 160 6.95 -35.49 10.36
N LYS A 161 6.17 -34.45 10.05
CA LYS A 161 5.93 -33.99 8.67
C LYS A 161 7.14 -33.27 8.09
N ARG A 162 7.89 -32.53 8.91
CA ARG A 162 9.16 -31.90 8.48
C ARG A 162 10.19 -32.94 8.07
N LEU A 163 10.31 -34.03 8.83
CA LEU A 163 11.29 -35.08 8.57
C LEU A 163 10.95 -35.90 7.32
N SER A 164 9.66 -36.14 7.04
CA SER A 164 9.24 -36.83 5.81
C SER A 164 9.48 -35.97 4.56
N SER A 165 9.17 -34.66 4.61
CA SER A 165 9.57 -33.72 3.55
C SER A 165 11.08 -33.65 3.39
N PHE A 166 11.84 -33.63 4.49
CA PHE A 166 13.30 -33.64 4.45
C PHE A 166 13.85 -34.91 3.77
N LYS A 167 13.38 -36.10 4.13
CA LYS A 167 13.84 -37.35 3.47
C LYS A 167 13.51 -37.43 1.98
N LYS A 168 12.52 -36.67 1.49
CA LYS A 168 12.09 -36.70 0.09
C LYS A 168 13.03 -35.96 -0.87
N TYR A 169 13.69 -34.89 -0.42
CA TYR A 169 14.47 -34.00 -1.29
C TYR A 169 16.00 -34.12 -1.10
N TRP A 170 16.44 -34.87 -0.09
CA TRP A 170 17.84 -35.02 0.27
C TRP A 170 18.34 -36.41 -0.12
N VAL A 171 19.47 -36.46 -0.81
CA VAL A 171 20.13 -37.68 -1.26
C VAL A 171 21.55 -37.69 -0.71
N ASN A 172 22.00 -38.85 -0.24
CA ASN A 172 23.40 -39.02 0.17
C ASN A 172 24.22 -39.43 -1.06
N ILE A 173 25.27 -38.67 -1.37
CA ILE A 173 26.26 -39.02 -2.40
C ILE A 173 27.58 -39.23 -1.66
N GLY A 174 27.94 -40.49 -1.41
CA GLY A 174 29.03 -40.83 -0.50
C GLY A 174 28.72 -40.43 0.94
N ASP A 175 29.66 -39.74 1.60
CA ASP A 175 29.50 -39.20 2.96
C ASP A 175 28.83 -37.81 2.98
N GLU A 176 28.62 -37.18 1.82
CA GLU A 176 28.03 -35.85 1.73
C GLU A 176 26.51 -35.90 1.47
N ARG A 177 25.80 -34.96 2.10
CA ARG A 177 24.34 -34.78 1.93
C ARG A 177 24.08 -33.71 0.89
N CYS A 178 23.51 -34.11 -0.24
CA CYS A 178 23.21 -33.22 -1.36
C CYS A 178 21.69 -33.05 -1.53
N MET A 179 21.27 -31.86 -1.99
CA MET A 179 19.88 -31.61 -2.37
C MET A 179 19.69 -32.00 -3.84
N GLN A 180 18.68 -32.83 -4.12
CA GLN A 180 18.36 -33.20 -5.49
C GLN A 180 17.67 -32.03 -6.19
N VAL A 181 18.25 -31.56 -7.30
CA VAL A 181 17.69 -30.51 -8.15
C VAL A 181 17.49 -31.10 -9.54
N GLU A 182 16.26 -31.11 -10.01
CA GLU A 182 15.94 -31.48 -11.40
C GLU A 182 15.72 -30.21 -12.21
N GLU A 183 16.71 -29.87 -13.04
CA GLU A 183 16.60 -28.78 -13.98
C GLU A 183 16.13 -29.32 -15.34
N LYS A 184 14.99 -28.84 -15.82
CA LYS A 184 14.57 -29.12 -17.19
C LYS A 184 15.41 -28.27 -18.14
N VAL A 185 16.51 -28.84 -18.63
CA VAL A 185 17.34 -28.21 -19.66
C VAL A 185 16.57 -28.20 -20.98
N ASN A 186 16.35 -27.01 -21.53
CA ASN A 186 15.72 -26.85 -22.83
C ASN A 186 16.74 -27.19 -23.92
N ASN A 187 16.53 -28.29 -24.66
CA ASN A 187 17.43 -28.85 -25.69
C ASN A 187 17.83 -27.92 -26.86
N LYS A 188 17.47 -26.63 -26.84
CA LYS A 188 17.84 -25.68 -27.90
C LYS A 188 19.26 -25.11 -27.78
N GLN A 189 19.98 -25.35 -26.67
CA GLN A 189 21.35 -24.84 -26.48
C GLN A 189 22.46 -25.84 -26.82
N PHE A 190 22.13 -27.10 -27.17
CA PHE A 190 23.12 -28.12 -27.52
C PHE A 190 23.26 -28.37 -29.04
N GLN A 191 22.44 -27.73 -29.89
CA GLN A 191 22.47 -27.97 -31.34
C GLN A 191 23.42 -27.05 -32.14
N THR A 192 24.11 -26.10 -31.52
CA THR A 192 24.98 -25.15 -32.26
C THR A 192 26.47 -25.42 -32.19
N THR A 193 26.92 -26.52 -31.56
CA THR A 193 28.36 -26.86 -31.47
C THR A 193 28.79 -28.07 -32.29
N ASP A 194 27.85 -28.87 -32.80
CA ASP A 194 28.18 -30.09 -33.56
C ASP A 194 28.13 -29.89 -35.09
N ASP A 195 27.50 -28.81 -35.56
CA ASP A 195 27.37 -28.52 -37.01
C ASP A 195 28.54 -27.69 -37.58
N GLU A 196 29.41 -27.11 -36.75
CA GLU A 196 30.59 -26.34 -37.20
C GLU A 196 31.87 -27.19 -37.32
N ALA A 197 31.86 -28.47 -36.90
CA ALA A 197 33.04 -29.35 -36.93
C ALA A 197 33.11 -30.27 -38.17
N ASN A 198 32.22 -30.13 -39.15
CA ASN A 198 32.11 -31.05 -40.29
C ASN A 198 32.14 -30.36 -41.67
N ASN A 199 32.66 -29.13 -41.72
CA ASN A 199 32.84 -28.35 -42.96
C ASN A 199 34.27 -27.79 -43.07
N ASP A 200 35.27 -28.68 -42.93
CA ASP A 200 36.64 -28.48 -43.44
C ASP A 200 37.10 -29.78 -44.14
#